data_AF-A0A1G3AKI1-F1
#
_entry.id   AF-A0A1G3AKI1-F1
#
_cell.length_a   1.000
_cell.length_b   1.000
_cell.length_c   1.000
_cell.angle_alpha   90.00
_cell.angle_beta   90.00
_cell.angle_gamma   90.00
#
_symmetry.space_group_name_H-M   'P 1'
#
loop_
_entity.id
_entity.type
_entity.pdbx_description
1 polymer ?
#
loop_
_entity_poly.entity_id
_entity_poly.type
_entity_poly.pdbx_seq_one_letter_code
_entity_poly.pdbx_strand_id
1 'polypeptide(L)' 'MKDERDLRFLNPDPRPHVDPDLCIGCGICENVCPFKDLPAIRVASANEARNPGNQPILPELPWDDPY' A
#
# COMPACT_ATOMS: atom_id res chain seq x y z
N MET A 1 19.51 -22.72 -18.61
CA MET A 1 18.91 -23.02 -17.30
C MET A 1 19.24 -21.83 -16.41
N LYS A 2 18.44 -20.76 -16.51
CA LYS A 2 18.69 -19.52 -15.77
C LYS A 2 18.32 -19.81 -14.33
N ASP A 3 19.28 -19.70 -13.43
CA ASP A 3 19.10 -19.81 -12.00
C ASP A 3 18.22 -18.64 -11.54
N GLU A 4 16.93 -18.90 -11.34
CA GLU A 4 15.92 -17.89 -10.96
C GLU A 4 16.00 -17.51 -9.47
N ARG A 5 17.09 -17.89 -8.79
CA ARG A 5 17.31 -17.65 -7.36
C ARG A 5 18.04 -16.33 -7.08
N ASP A 6 18.48 -15.63 -8.12
CA ASP A 6 19.29 -14.41 -7.99
C ASP A 6 18.49 -13.10 -8.18
N LEU A 7 17.16 -13.17 -8.38
CA LEU A 7 16.31 -11.97 -8.51
C LEU A 7 16.10 -11.22 -7.19
N ARG A 8 16.57 -11.77 -6.06
CA ARG A 8 16.49 -11.13 -4.73
C ARG A 8 17.65 -10.15 -4.46
N PHE A 9 18.67 -10.14 -5.31
CA PHE A 9 19.86 -9.27 -5.13
C PHE A 9 19.85 -8.01 -6.02
N LEU A 10 18.84 -7.86 -6.90
CA LEU A 10 18.71 -6.71 -7.81
C LEU A 10 17.79 -5.59 -7.30
N ASN A 11 17.20 -5.72 -6.11
CA ASN A 11 16.38 -4.67 -5.48
C ASN A 11 16.75 -4.53 -4.00
N PRO A 12 17.59 -3.55 -3.62
CA PRO A 12 18.09 -3.42 -2.24
C PRO A 12 17.02 -2.96 -1.24
N ASP A 13 15.85 -2.50 -1.68
CA ASP A 13 14.76 -2.07 -0.81
C ASP A 13 13.53 -2.98 -0.95
N PRO A 14 13.19 -3.80 0.08
CA PRO A 14 11.93 -4.52 0.10
C PRO A 14 10.80 -3.50 0.29
N ARG A 15 10.28 -2.98 -0.82
CA ARG A 15 9.06 -2.18 -0.81
C ARG A 15 7.93 -3.10 -0.33
N PRO A 16 7.12 -2.68 0.67
CA PRO A 16 6.02 -3.49 1.11
C PRO A 16 5.01 -3.63 -0.04
N HIS A 17 4.47 -4.83 -0.20
CA HIS A 17 3.51 -5.18 -1.24
C HIS A 17 2.26 -5.75 -0.59
N VAL A 18 1.09 -5.31 -1.05
CA VAL A 18 -0.22 -5.76 -0.58
C VAL A 18 -0.95 -6.41 -1.75
N ASP A 19 -1.42 -7.63 -1.53
CA ASP A 19 -2.42 -8.24 -2.40
C ASP A 19 -3.82 -7.78 -1.95
N PRO A 20 -4.54 -6.98 -2.77
CA PRO A 20 -5.84 -6.43 -2.39
C PRO A 20 -6.92 -7.52 -2.25
N ASP A 21 -6.80 -8.65 -2.96
CA ASP A 21 -7.77 -9.74 -2.89
C ASP A 21 -7.67 -10.51 -1.56
N LEU A 22 -6.51 -10.44 -0.90
CA LEU A 22 -6.27 -11.02 0.42
C LEU A 22 -6.37 -9.99 1.57
N CYS A 23 -6.39 -8.71 1.25
CA CYS A 23 -6.39 -7.63 2.24
C CYS A 23 -7.76 -7.51 2.92
N ILE A 24 -7.81 -7.75 4.23
CA ILE A 24 -9.04 -7.60 5.03
C ILE A 24 -9.22 -6.20 5.65
N GLY A 25 -8.29 -5.28 5.38
CA GLY A 25 -8.34 -3.91 5.92
C GLY A 25 -8.07 -3.80 7.42
N CYS A 26 -7.26 -4.67 8.02
CA CYS A 26 -7.00 -4.67 9.47
C CYS A 26 -6.11 -3.51 9.99
N GLY A 27 -5.38 -2.82 9.11
CA GLY A 27 -4.53 -1.68 9.47
C GLY A 27 -3.20 -2.03 10.18
N ILE A 28 -2.88 -3.31 10.40
CA ILE A 28 -1.63 -3.69 11.09
C ILE A 28 -0.40 -3.20 10.31
N CYS A 29 -0.39 -3.36 8.99
CA CYS A 29 0.73 -2.93 8.13
C CYS A 29 1.05 -1.44 8.24
N GLU A 30 0.03 -0.59 8.38
CA GLU A 30 0.18 0.85 8.59
C GLU A 30 0.72 1.14 10.00
N ASN A 31 0.14 0.50 11.03
CA ASN A 31 0.47 0.75 12.44
C ASN A 31 1.86 0.27 12.85
N VAL A 32 2.34 -0.84 12.29
CA VAL A 32 3.67 -1.41 12.63
C VAL A 32 4.79 -0.90 11.73
N CYS A 33 4.47 0.02 10.80
CA CYS A 33 5.42 0.55 9.85
C CYS A 33 6.65 1.12 10.60
N PRO A 34 7.88 0.70 10.25
CA PRO A 34 9.09 1.14 10.97
C PRO A 34 9.48 2.59 10.65
N PHE A 35 8.94 3.16 9.56
CA PHE A 35 9.15 4.56 9.22
C PHE A 35 8.46 5.46 10.24
N LYS A 36 9.20 6.46 10.73
CA LYS A 36 8.69 7.42 11.71
C LYS A 36 7.82 8.52 11.11
N ASP A 37 7.91 8.71 9.81
CA ASP A 37 7.20 9.74 9.06
C ASP A 37 5.87 9.18 8.52
N LEU A 38 5.76 9.04 7.20
CA LEU A 38 4.59 8.47 6.55
C LEU A 38 4.71 6.94 6.42
N PRO A 39 3.65 6.20 6.76
CA PRO A 39 3.64 4.76 6.55
C PRO A 39 3.60 4.46 5.05
N ALA A 40 4.33 3.42 4.65
CA ALA A 40 4.41 2.99 3.25
C ALA A 40 3.10 2.39 2.72
N ILE A 41 2.21 1.95 3.61
CA ILE A 41 0.85 1.49 3.29
C ILE A 41 -0.11 2.27 4.18
N ARG A 42 -1.21 2.76 3.61
CA ARG A 42 -2.33 3.36 4.35
C ARG A 42 -3.59 2.53 4.16
N VAL A 43 -4.31 2.28 5.24
CA VAL A 43 -5.57 1.54 5.22
C VAL A 43 -6.70 2.52 5.53
N ALA A 44 -7.49 2.84 4.50
CA ALA A 44 -8.70 3.62 4.66
C ALA A 44 -9.92 2.69 4.59
N SER A 45 -10.94 2.98 5.40
CA SER A 45 -12.26 2.37 5.23
C SER A 45 -13.00 2.92 4.01
N ALA A 46 -12.50 4.05 3.48
CA ALA A 46 -13.00 4.67 2.28
C ALA A 46 -12.88 3.68 1.11
N ASN A 47 -13.99 3.45 0.41
CA ASN A 47 -14.15 2.46 -0.66
C ASN A 47 -14.31 1.00 -0.17
N GLU A 48 -14.69 0.77 1.11
CA GLU A 48 -15.11 -0.57 1.52
C GLU A 48 -16.50 -0.94 0.99
N ALA A 49 -16.67 -2.20 0.58
CA ALA A 49 -17.94 -2.69 0.04
C ALA A 49 -19.07 -2.79 1.09
N ARG A 50 -18.73 -2.76 2.39
CA ARG A 50 -19.70 -2.97 3.48
C ARG A 50 -20.51 -1.71 3.82
N ASN A 51 -20.01 -0.51 3.49
CA ASN A 51 -20.73 0.75 3.73
C ASN A 51 -20.78 1.63 2.48
N PRO A 52 -21.92 1.67 1.76
CA PRO A 52 -22.08 2.47 0.54
C PRO A 52 -21.83 3.97 0.73
N GLY A 53 -22.00 4.50 1.95
CA GLY A 53 -21.78 5.90 2.28
C GLY A 53 -20.33 6.26 2.61
N ASN A 54 -19.43 5.28 2.69
CA ASN A 54 -18.03 5.48 3.03
C ASN A 54 -17.15 5.51 1.77
N GLN A 55 -17.47 6.41 0.84
CA GLN A 55 -16.69 6.63 -0.37
C GLN A 55 -15.60 7.67 -0.09
N PRO A 56 -14.34 7.47 -0.52
CA PRO A 56 -13.31 8.49 -0.39
C PRO A 56 -13.71 9.66 -1.28
N ILE A 57 -13.86 10.84 -0.70
CA ILE A 57 -13.81 12.08 -1.46
C ILE A 57 -12.34 12.26 -1.82
N LEU A 58 -11.93 11.72 -2.97
CA LEU A 58 -10.62 12.03 -3.52
C LEU A 58 -10.65 13.51 -3.91
N PRO A 59 -9.80 14.39 -3.35
CA PRO A 59 -9.54 15.66 -4.01
C PRO A 59 -9.00 15.31 -5.41
N GLU A 60 -9.44 16.02 -6.44
CA GLU A 60 -8.81 15.94 -7.76
C GLU A 60 -7.37 16.43 -7.60
N LEU A 61 -6.44 15.52 -7.28
CA LEU A 61 -5.02 15.82 -7.30
C LEU A 61 -4.62 15.85 -8.78
N PRO A 62 -4.10 16.98 -9.29
CA PRO A 62 -3.49 17.01 -10.60
C PRO A 62 -2.39 15.96 -10.65
N TRP A 63 -2.26 15.25 -11.76
CA TRP A 63 -1.23 14.21 -11.99
C TRP A 63 0.23 14.73 -11.90
N ASP A 64 0.43 16.01 -11.55
CA ASP A 64 1.70 16.71 -11.41
C ASP A 64 1.96 17.16 -9.94
N ASP A 65 1.65 16.33 -8.93
CA ASP A 65 2.12 16.61 -7.56
C ASP A 65 3.47 15.91 -7.31
N PRO A 66 4.58 16.67 -7.15
CA PRO A 66 5.90 16.10 -6.90
C PRO A 66 6.15 15.69 -5.44
N TYR A 67 5.15 15.72 -4.56
CA TYR A 67 5.23 15.24 -3.16
C TYR A 67 4.40 13.99 -2.89
#